data_AF-A0A356AKT7-F1
#
_entry.id   AF-A0A356AKT7-F1
#
_cell.length_a   1.000
_cell.length_b   1.000
_cell.length_c   1.000
_cell.angle_alpha   90.00
_cell.angle_beta   90.00
_cell.angle_gamma   90.00
#
_symmetry.space_group_name_H-M   'P 1'
#
loop_
_entity.id
_entity.type
_entity.pdbx_description
1 polymer ?
#
loop_
_entity_poly.entity_id
_entity_poly.type
_entity_poly.pdbx_seq_one_letter_code
_entity_poly.pdbx_strand_id
1 'polypeptide(L)'
;MGLLEDVVINAKTAVNAVGKRAGQIVDVSKLRINAADLNNEINKRFEALGRMIYDEKKNGKDSSDLAAECIAAIDDLYEQLDAINAQLLSASKKIVCKNCGEENQQGSVYCSRCGTKLSDDD
;
A
#
# COMPACT_ATOMS: atom_id res chain seq x y z
N MET A 1 -26.57 7.02 14.54
CA MET A 1 -25.69 7.34 13.39
C MET A 1 -25.20 6.02 12.85
N GLY A 2 -25.51 5.72 11.59
CA GLY A 2 -25.56 4.36 11.07
C GLY A 2 -24.20 3.84 10.60
N LEU A 3 -23.86 2.62 11.00
CA LEU A 3 -22.68 1.87 10.54
C LEU A 3 -22.62 1.69 9.00
N LEU A 4 -23.77 1.81 8.32
CA LEU A 4 -23.86 1.78 6.86
C LEU A 4 -23.25 3.02 6.19
N GLU A 5 -23.13 4.13 6.92
CA GLU A 5 -22.59 5.38 6.40
C GLU A 5 -21.06 5.27 6.23
N ASP A 6 -20.37 4.55 7.11
CA ASP A 6 -18.90 4.32 7.02
C ASP A 6 -18.51 3.32 5.91
N VAL A 7 -19.38 2.34 5.61
CA VAL A 7 -19.12 1.34 4.55
C VAL A 7 -19.20 1.97 3.15
N VAL A 8 -20.17 2.85 2.92
CA VAL A 8 -20.37 3.53 1.62
C VAL A 8 -19.25 4.54 1.34
N ILE A 9 -18.70 5.17 2.38
CA ILE A 9 -17.60 6.12 2.24
C ILE A 9 -16.34 5.42 1.71
N ASN A 10 -16.06 4.18 2.16
CA ASN A 10 -14.83 3.47 1.79
C ASN A 10 -14.84 2.87 0.37
N ALA A 11 -16.00 2.49 -0.16
CA ALA A 11 -16.12 2.08 -1.57
C ALA A 11 -15.72 3.21 -2.54
N LYS A 12 -16.01 4.46 -2.16
CA LYS A 12 -15.66 5.66 -2.94
C LYS A 12 -14.15 5.94 -2.91
N THR A 13 -13.47 5.55 -1.84
CA THR A 13 -12.02 5.72 -1.67
C THR A 13 -11.24 4.69 -2.50
N ALA A 14 -11.71 3.45 -2.57
CA ALA A 14 -11.10 2.38 -3.38
C ALA A 14 -11.10 2.71 -4.89
N VAL A 15 -12.17 3.31 -5.42
CA VAL A 15 -12.27 3.73 -6.83
C VAL A 15 -11.26 4.83 -7.18
N ASN A 16 -10.96 5.74 -6.24
CA ASN A 16 -9.99 6.81 -6.47
C ASN A 16 -8.53 6.34 -6.44
N ALA A 17 -8.24 5.19 -5.84
CA ALA A 17 -6.89 4.63 -5.78
C ALA A 17 -6.42 4.01 -7.12
N VAL A 18 -7.36 3.52 -7.93
CA VAL A 18 -7.07 2.81 -9.19
C VAL A 18 -6.89 3.76 -10.39
N GLY A 19 -7.51 4.94 -10.39
CA GLY A 19 -7.61 5.80 -11.58
C GLY A 19 -6.42 6.70 -11.93
N LYS A 20 -5.46 6.93 -11.01
CA LYS A 20 -4.40 7.96 -11.20
C LYS A 20 -2.99 7.46 -10.93
N ARG A 21 -2.49 6.49 -11.70
CA ARG A 21 -1.05 6.16 -11.70
C ARG A 21 -0.45 5.94 -13.08
N ALA A 22 -0.81 6.79 -14.04
CA ALA A 22 0.01 7.01 -15.23
C ALA A 22 1.00 8.16 -14.97
N GLY A 23 2.28 7.84 -14.74
CA GLY A 23 3.38 8.81 -14.91
C GLY A 23 3.85 9.62 -13.68
N GLN A 24 3.71 9.13 -12.44
CA GLN A 24 4.33 9.81 -11.29
C GLN A 24 5.57 9.07 -10.80
N ILE A 25 6.71 9.77 -10.78
CA ILE A 25 7.80 9.47 -9.85
C ILE A 25 7.20 9.66 -8.44
N VAL A 26 6.76 8.56 -7.83
CA VAL A 26 6.15 8.60 -6.50
C VAL A 26 7.27 8.71 -5.49
N ASP A 27 7.31 9.82 -4.76
CA ASP A 27 8.28 10.03 -3.69
C ASP A 27 8.19 8.88 -2.68
N VAL A 28 9.34 8.29 -2.33
CA VAL A 28 9.47 7.24 -1.31
C VAL A 28 8.78 7.65 0.00
N SER A 29 8.80 8.94 0.34
CA SER A 29 8.12 9.49 1.50
C SER A 29 6.60 9.31 1.42
N LYS A 30 6.00 9.53 0.24
CA LYS A 30 4.57 9.30 0.01
C LYS A 30 4.22 7.81 0.03
N LEU A 31 5.07 6.97 -0.55
CA LEU A 31 4.88 5.51 -0.48
C LEU A 31 4.90 5.02 0.98
N ARG A 32 5.80 5.54 1.82
CA ARG A 32 5.85 5.21 3.26
C ARG A 32 4.60 5.67 4.01
N ILE A 33 4.11 6.89 3.75
CA ILE A 33 2.86 7.38 4.35
C ILE A 33 1.69 6.48 3.96
N ASN A 34 1.55 6.16 2.67
CA ASN A 34 0.49 5.28 2.20
C ASN A 34 0.56 3.89 2.84
N ALA A 35 1.77 3.33 3.02
CA ALA A 35 1.95 2.06 3.71
C ALA A 35 1.53 2.13 5.19
N ALA A 36 1.83 3.25 5.88
CA ALA A 36 1.38 3.46 7.25
C ALA A 36 -0.15 3.60 7.33
N ASP A 37 -0.77 4.31 6.40
CA ASP A 37 -2.23 4.48 6.32
C ASP A 37 -2.94 3.13 6.07
N LEU A 38 -2.43 2.32 5.14
CA LEU A 38 -2.96 0.97 4.88
C LEU A 38 -2.85 0.08 6.12
N ASN A 39 -1.71 0.08 6.83
CA ASN A 39 -1.56 -0.67 8.07
C ASN A 39 -2.55 -0.23 9.15
N ASN A 40 -2.79 1.08 9.28
CA ASN A 40 -3.78 1.61 10.21
C ASN A 40 -5.20 1.17 9.84
N GLU A 41 -5.55 1.14 8.55
CA GLU A 41 -6.86 0.67 8.09
C GLU A 41 -7.02 -0.83 8.33
N ILE A 42 -6.01 -1.65 8.04
CA ILE A 42 -5.99 -3.09 8.36
C ILE A 42 -6.27 -3.32 9.84
N ASN A 43 -5.60 -2.59 10.73
CA ASN A 43 -5.82 -2.70 12.18
C ASN A 43 -7.27 -2.36 12.58
N LYS A 44 -7.86 -1.31 11.99
CA LYS A 44 -9.26 -0.95 12.24
C LYS A 44 -10.22 -2.04 11.77
N ARG A 45 -9.96 -2.67 10.61
CA ARG A 45 -10.79 -3.77 10.10
C ARG A 45 -10.71 -5.01 10.99
N PHE A 46 -9.52 -5.35 11.47
CA PHE A 46 -9.36 -6.42 12.45
C PHE A 46 -10.12 -6.13 13.75
N GLU A 47 -10.07 -4.89 14.24
CA GLU A 47 -10.84 -4.49 15.42
C GLU A 47 -12.35 -4.62 15.19
N ALA A 48 -12.85 -4.16 14.04
CA ALA A 48 -14.26 -4.30 13.66
C ALA A 48 -14.68 -5.77 13.56
N LEU A 49 -13.87 -6.61 12.90
CA LEU A 49 -14.10 -8.06 12.80
C LEU A 49 -14.17 -8.71 14.18
N GLY A 50 -13.21 -8.40 15.07
CA GLY A 50 -13.20 -8.91 16.43
C GLY A 50 -14.45 -8.54 17.23
N ARG A 51 -14.96 -7.32 17.06
CA ARG A 51 -16.23 -6.87 17.67
C ARG A 51 -17.43 -7.68 17.15
N MET A 52 -17.51 -7.91 15.83
CA MET A 52 -18.58 -8.72 15.23
C MET A 52 -18.59 -10.14 15.78
N ILE A 53 -17.42 -10.80 15.84
CA ILE A 53 -17.30 -12.17 16.37
C ILE A 53 -17.66 -12.21 17.86
N TYR A 54 -17.20 -11.24 18.66
CA TYR A 54 -17.57 -11.16 20.07
C TYR A 54 -19.08 -11.04 20.27
N ASP A 55 -19.73 -10.13 19.54
CA ASP A 55 -21.17 -9.89 19.63
C ASP A 55 -21.99 -11.11 19.18
N GLU A 56 -21.54 -11.81 18.14
CA GLU A 56 -22.12 -13.09 17.71
C GLU A 56 -22.05 -14.11 18.84
N LYS A 57 -20.87 -14.30 19.46
CA LYS A 57 -20.70 -15.29 20.54
C LYS A 57 -21.43 -14.92 21.82
N LYS A 58 -21.56 -13.63 22.13
CA LYS A 58 -22.22 -13.16 23.36
C LYS A 58 -23.74 -13.13 23.22
N ASN A 59 -24.23 -12.61 22.11
CA ASN A 59 -25.64 -12.26 21.94
C ASN A 59 -26.37 -13.17 20.95
N GLY A 60 -25.66 -14.11 20.30
CA GLY A 60 -26.22 -15.00 19.27
C GLY A 60 -26.61 -14.27 17.98
N LYS A 61 -26.14 -13.03 17.77
CA LYS A 61 -26.44 -12.24 16.59
C LYS A 61 -25.56 -12.73 15.43
N ASP A 62 -26.17 -13.47 14.51
CA ASP A 62 -25.48 -13.89 13.28
C ASP A 62 -24.98 -12.65 12.51
N SER A 63 -23.67 -12.62 12.32
CA SER A 63 -22.95 -11.57 11.61
C SER A 63 -21.98 -12.18 10.59
N SER A 64 -22.21 -13.45 10.19
CA SER A 64 -21.31 -14.21 9.32
C SER A 64 -21.04 -13.52 7.98
N ASP A 65 -22.08 -12.96 7.34
CA ASP A 65 -21.92 -12.28 6.05
C ASP A 65 -21.08 -11.00 6.17
N LEU A 66 -21.32 -10.18 7.20
CA LEU A 66 -20.54 -8.97 7.48
C LEU A 66 -19.09 -9.30 7.84
N ALA A 67 -18.88 -10.41 8.56
CA ALA A 67 -17.54 -10.90 8.87
C ALA A 67 -16.80 -11.34 7.60
N ALA A 68 -17.48 -12.04 6.69
CA ALA A 68 -16.90 -12.45 5.40
C ALA A 68 -16.53 -11.24 4.53
N GLU A 69 -17.38 -10.21 4.47
CA GLU A 69 -17.07 -8.94 3.79
C GLU A 69 -15.87 -8.23 4.42
N CYS A 70 -15.78 -8.22 5.75
CA CYS A 70 -14.66 -7.61 6.46
C CYS A 70 -13.34 -8.34 6.18
N ILE A 71 -13.36 -9.68 6.11
CA ILE A 71 -12.20 -10.50 5.76
C ILE A 71 -11.75 -10.19 4.33
N ALA A 72 -12.65 -10.20 3.35
CA ALA A 72 -12.31 -9.88 1.97
C ALA A 72 -11.69 -8.47 1.85
N ALA A 73 -12.23 -7.49 2.57
CA ALA A 73 -11.65 -6.15 2.60
C ALA A 73 -10.25 -6.08 3.24
N ILE A 74 -9.97 -6.93 4.23
CA ILE A 74 -8.62 -7.06 4.83
C ILE A 74 -7.65 -7.64 3.80
N ASP A 75 -8.06 -8.68 3.07
CA ASP A 75 -7.24 -9.30 2.02
C ASP A 75 -6.88 -8.28 0.91
N ASP A 76 -7.86 -7.51 0.43
CA ASP A 76 -7.64 -6.44 -0.56
C ASP A 76 -6.66 -5.35 -0.04
N LEU A 77 -6.70 -5.04 1.25
CA LEU A 77 -5.78 -4.06 1.86
C LEU A 77 -4.36 -4.62 1.96
N TYR A 78 -4.20 -5.92 2.24
CA TYR A 78 -2.91 -6.59 2.20
C TYR A 78 -2.33 -6.61 0.79
N GLU A 79 -3.12 -6.91 -0.24
CA GLU A 79 -2.66 -6.85 -1.63
C GLU A 79 -2.15 -5.45 -2.02
N GLN A 80 -2.87 -4.40 -1.59
CA GLN A 80 -2.43 -3.02 -1.80
C GLN A 80 -1.14 -2.69 -1.04
N LEU A 81 -1.01 -3.16 0.21
CA LEU A 81 0.18 -2.95 1.02
C LEU A 81 1.40 -3.63 0.39
N ASP A 82 1.24 -4.85 -0.10
CA ASP A 82 2.27 -5.61 -0.80
C ASP A 82 2.73 -4.90 -2.08
N ALA A 83 1.78 -4.37 -2.86
CA ALA A 83 2.10 -3.58 -4.05
C ALA A 83 2.91 -2.30 -3.71
N ILE A 84 2.62 -1.64 -2.59
CA ILE A 84 3.39 -0.46 -2.13
C ILE A 84 4.76 -0.87 -1.61
N ASN A 85 4.85 -1.98 -0.86
CA ASN A 85 6.12 -2.50 -0.35
C ASN A 85 7.04 -2.92 -1.50
N ALA A 86 6.51 -3.53 -2.56
CA ALA A 86 7.27 -3.84 -3.77
C ALA A 86 7.82 -2.57 -4.44
N GLN A 87 7.02 -1.51 -4.52
CA GLN A 87 7.47 -0.20 -5.03
C GLN A 87 8.55 0.41 -4.15
N LEU A 88 8.42 0.38 -2.82
CA LEU A 88 9.44 0.85 -1.88
C LEU A 88 10.76 0.08 -2.03
N LEU A 89 10.69 -1.25 -2.15
CA LEU A 89 11.85 -2.09 -2.39
C LEU A 89 12.54 -1.71 -3.70
N SER A 90 11.78 -1.54 -4.79
CA SER A 90 12.33 -1.12 -6.08
C SER A 90 13.00 0.26 -6.03
N ALA A 91 12.41 1.21 -5.29
CA ALA A 91 12.96 2.56 -5.14
C ALA A 91 14.20 2.60 -4.23
N SER A 92 14.38 1.60 -3.36
CA SER A 92 15.50 1.51 -2.43
C SER A 92 16.77 0.89 -3.02
N LYS A 93 16.66 0.13 -4.13
CA LYS A 93 17.82 -0.48 -4.76
C LYS A 93 18.72 0.60 -5.36
N LYS A 94 20.01 0.54 -5.03
CA LYS A 94 21.02 1.49 -5.48
C LYS A 94 22.03 0.82 -6.42
N ILE A 95 22.58 1.60 -7.35
CA ILE A 95 23.70 1.25 -8.22
C ILE A 95 24.85 2.20 -7.96
N VAL A 96 26.06 1.67 -7.81
CA VAL A 96 27.26 2.48 -7.61
C VAL A 96 27.85 2.86 -8.97
N CYS A 97 28.12 4.16 -9.17
CA CYS A 97 28.77 4.64 -10.37
C CYS A 97 30.22 4.13 -10.42
N LYS A 98 30.56 3.38 -11.48
CA LYS A 98 31.92 2.85 -11.68
C LYS A 98 32.99 3.94 -11.89
N ASN A 99 32.60 5.16 -12.29
CA ASN A 99 33.53 6.25 -12.56
C ASN A 99 33.82 7.12 -11.32
N CYS A 100 32.79 7.54 -10.58
CA CYS A 100 32.96 8.48 -9.46
C CYS A 100 32.62 7.89 -8.08
N GLY A 101 32.10 6.66 -8.02
CA GLY A 101 31.72 5.99 -6.78
C GLY A 101 30.38 6.42 -6.18
N GLU A 102 29.62 7.31 -6.83
CA GLU A 102 28.34 7.80 -6.31
C GLU A 102 27.27 6.69 -6.29
N GLU A 103 26.46 6.62 -5.23
CA GLU A 103 25.28 5.76 -5.18
C GLU A 103 24.10 6.43 -5.89
N ASN A 104 23.56 5.76 -6.90
CA ASN A 104 22.44 6.23 -7.71
C ASN A 104 21.25 5.28 -7.56
N GLN A 105 20.03 5.75 -7.84
CA GLN A 105 18.85 4.87 -7.81
C GLN A 105 18.92 3.85 -8.95
N GLN A 106 18.54 2.60 -8.67
CA GLN A 106 18.48 1.56 -9.71
C GLN A 106 17.49 1.96 -10.81
N GLY A 107 17.91 1.83 -12.07
CA GLY A 107 17.18 2.35 -13.24
C GLY A 107 17.60 3.75 -13.69
N SER A 108 18.48 4.44 -12.94
CA SER A 108 19.09 5.69 -13.41
C SER A 108 19.98 5.42 -14.62
N VAL A 109 19.73 6.10 -15.75
CA VAL A 109 20.54 5.94 -16.98
C VAL A 109 21.89 6.62 -16.86
N TYR A 110 21.96 7.75 -16.13
CA TYR A 110 23.16 8.55 -15.94
C TYR A 110 23.40 8.82 -14.46
N CYS A 111 24.66 8.97 -14.08
CA CYS A 111 25.07 9.33 -12.74
C CYS A 111 24.63 10.76 -12.40
N SER A 112 23.94 10.93 -11.28
CA SER A 112 23.49 12.23 -10.77
C SER A 112 24.62 13.19 -10.41
N ARG A 113 25.83 12.66 -10.17
CA ARG A 113 27.02 13.45 -9.79
C ARG A 113 27.96 13.77 -10.94
N CYS A 114 28.30 12.77 -11.77
CA CYS A 114 29.32 12.94 -12.81
C CYS A 114 28.79 12.78 -14.25
N GLY A 115 27.49 12.51 -14.43
CA GLY A 115 26.87 12.33 -15.74
C GLY A 115 27.31 11.06 -16.50
N THR A 116 28.17 10.22 -15.93
CA THR A 116 28.57 8.95 -16.55
C THR A 116 27.38 8.01 -16.66
N LYS A 117 27.20 7.37 -17.82
CA LYS A 117 26.15 6.38 -18.04
C LYS A 117 26.31 5.21 -17.05
N LEU A 118 25.22 4.79 -16.44
CA LEU A 118 25.20 3.76 -15.37
C LEU A 118 24.80 2.37 -15.88
N SER A 119 24.34 2.25 -17.13
CA SER A 119 24.09 0.98 -17.81
C SER A 119 24.96 0.83 -19.06
N ASP A 120 25.70 -0.28 -19.10
CA ASP A 120 26.08 -0.95 -20.36
C ASP A 120 25.01 -2.02 -20.57
N ASP A 121 24.24 -1.90 -21.65
CA ASP A 121 23.42 -2.99 -22.16
C ASP A 121 24.39 -4.03 -22.74
N ASP A 122 24.39 -5.25 -22.20
CA ASP A 122 24.69 -6.48 -22.93
C ASP A 122 23.42 -7.36 -22.89
#